data_AF-A0A1E2USL6-F1
#
_entry.id   AF-A0A1E2USL6-F1
#
_cell.length_a   1.000
_cell.length_b   1.000
_cell.length_c   1.000
_cell.angle_alpha   90.00
_cell.angle_beta   90.00
_cell.angle_gamma   90.00
#
_symmetry.space_group_name_H-M   'P 1'
#
loop_
_entity.id
_entity.type
_entity.pdbx_description
1 polymer ?
#
loop_
_entity_poly.entity_id
_entity_poly.type
_entity_poly.pdbx_seq_one_letter_code
_entity_poly.pdbx_strand_id
1 'polypeptide(L)'
;MSDRQVNEVITQLAGLGITLEIDGESIWATPKSAITDDARQLIRHHKSALIGVLRAGNEIRILANAFYNHLSGEAKRTNCCYARAGRYCTEGQRLKDAYYLAVMQSNSHIH
;
A
#
# COMPACT_ATOMS: atom_id res chain seq x y z
N MET A 1 -7.79 16.64 9.42
CA MET A 1 -8.46 15.34 9.59
C MET A 1 -7.39 14.38 10.06
N SER A 2 -7.62 13.61 11.12
CA SER A 2 -6.59 12.70 11.62
C SER A 2 -6.55 11.42 10.78
N ASP A 3 -5.37 10.80 10.67
CA ASP A 3 -5.19 9.55 9.91
C ASP A 3 -6.07 8.41 10.44
N ARG A 4 -6.40 8.46 11.73
CA ARG A 4 -7.40 7.60 12.37
C ARG A 4 -8.76 7.65 11.69
N GLN A 5 -9.27 8.84 11.35
CA GLN A 5 -10.58 9.02 10.72
C GLN A 5 -10.60 8.43 9.31
N VAL A 6 -9.51 8.55 8.55
CA VAL A 6 -9.39 7.94 7.22
C VAL A 6 -9.42 6.42 7.32
N ASN A 7 -8.69 5.85 8.28
CA ASN A 7 -8.66 4.41 8.51
C ASN A 7 -10.01 3.84 8.96
N GLU A 8 -10.78 4.60 9.75
CA GLU A 8 -12.16 4.24 10.10
C GLU A 8 -13.06 4.19 8.85
N VAL A 9 -12.94 5.16 7.94
CA VAL A 9 -13.68 5.17 6.67
C VAL A 9 -13.29 3.97 5.78
N ILE A 10 -11.99 3.68 5.66
CA ILE A 10 -11.52 2.50 4.90
C ILE A 10 -12.07 1.22 5.50
N THR A 11 -12.03 1.08 6.82
CA THR A 11 -12.55 -0.08 7.55
C THR A 11 -14.05 -0.23 7.35
N GLN A 12 -14.79 0.87 7.40
CA GLN A 12 -16.23 0.88 7.16
C GLN A 12 -16.57 0.44 5.74
N LEU A 13 -15.89 0.98 4.73
CA LEU A 13 -16.09 0.59 3.33
C LEU A 13 -15.73 -0.89 3.09
N ALA A 14 -14.63 -1.36 3.68
CA ALA A 14 -14.24 -2.77 3.62
C ALA A 14 -15.28 -3.69 4.31
N GLY A 15 -15.87 -3.25 5.43
CA GLY A 15 -16.96 -3.95 6.11
C GLY A 15 -18.24 -4.05 5.27
N LEU A 16 -18.44 -3.16 4.31
CA LEU A 16 -19.49 -3.23 3.28
C LEU A 16 -19.10 -4.10 2.07
N GLY A 17 -17.92 -4.72 2.09
CA GLY A 17 -17.37 -5.47 0.97
C GLY A 17 -16.85 -4.59 -0.17
N ILE A 18 -16.63 -3.29 0.08
CA ILE A 18 -16.12 -2.34 -0.92
C ILE A 18 -14.60 -2.29 -0.82
N THR A 19 -13.93 -2.61 -1.91
CA THR A 19 -12.50 -2.40 -2.11
C THR A 19 -12.28 -1.09 -2.84
N LEU A 20 -11.27 -0.32 -2.40
CA LEU A 20 -10.85 0.92 -3.05
C LEU A 20 -9.50 0.72 -3.72
N GLU A 21 -9.39 1.20 -4.95
CA GLU A 21 -8.15 1.28 -5.71
C GLU A 21 -7.97 2.71 -6.23
N ILE A 22 -6.74 3.06 -6.59
CA ILE A 22 -6.43 4.33 -7.24
C ILE A 22 -5.95 4.11 -8.66
N ASP A 23 -6.38 5.01 -9.53
CA ASP A 23 -5.83 5.19 -10.87
C ASP A 23 -5.52 6.69 -11.04
N GLY A 24 -4.25 7.03 -10.83
CA GLY A 24 -3.81 8.42 -10.74
C GLY A 24 -4.51 9.20 -9.62
N GLU A 25 -5.43 10.10 -9.99
CA GLU A 25 -6.22 10.94 -9.07
C GLU A 25 -7.67 10.46 -8.90
N SER A 26 -8.00 9.34 -9.54
CA SER A 26 -9.33 8.74 -9.45
C SER A 26 -9.33 7.59 -8.46
N ILE A 27 -10.42 7.47 -7.69
CA ILE A 27 -10.69 6.33 -6.83
C ILE A 27 -11.67 5.42 -7.56
N TRP A 28 -11.28 4.16 -7.71
CA TRP A 28 -12.12 3.09 -8.19
C TRP A 28 -12.63 2.29 -7.00
N ALA A 29 -13.94 2.08 -6.93
CA ALA A 29 -14.57 1.29 -5.89
C ALA A 29 -15.21 0.05 -6.51
N THR A 30 -15.00 -1.12 -5.89
CA THR A 30 -15.51 -2.41 -6.38
C THR A 30 -16.03 -3.27 -5.22
N PRO A 31 -17.06 -4.12 -5.42
CA PRO A 31 -17.89 -4.23 -6.62
C PRO A 31 -18.91 -3.09 -6.73
N LYS A 32 -19.33 -2.73 -7.95
CA LYS A 32 -20.32 -1.66 -8.18
C LYS A 32 -21.65 -1.89 -7.45
N SER A 33 -22.04 -3.14 -7.27
CA SER A 33 -23.27 -3.54 -6.56
C SER A 33 -23.27 -3.17 -5.08
N ALA A 34 -22.10 -3.04 -4.44
CA ALA A 34 -21.98 -2.66 -3.04
C ALA A 34 -21.95 -1.14 -2.82
N ILE A 35 -21.85 -0.34 -3.89
CA ILE A 35 -21.70 1.11 -3.81
C ILE A 35 -23.07 1.78 -3.62
N THR A 36 -23.49 1.91 -2.36
CA THR A 36 -24.65 2.71 -1.94
C THR A 36 -24.38 4.21 -2.03
N ASP A 37 -25.43 5.04 -1.92
CA ASP A 37 -25.28 6.50 -1.90
C ASP A 37 -24.46 6.99 -0.68
N ASP A 38 -24.66 6.36 0.47
CA ASP A 38 -23.86 6.63 1.68
C ASP A 38 -22.37 6.33 1.45
N ALA A 39 -22.06 5.19 0.80
CA ALA A 39 -20.68 4.86 0.44
C ALA A 39 -20.09 5.87 -0.55
N ARG A 40 -20.87 6.34 -1.54
CA ARG A 40 -20.43 7.40 -2.46
C ARG A 40 -20.16 8.70 -1.71
N GLN A 41 -21.02 9.06 -0.76
CA GLN A 41 -20.87 10.29 0.00
C GLN A 41 -19.63 10.22 0.91
N LEU A 42 -19.41 9.10 1.60
CA LEU A 42 -18.19 8.84 2.37
C LEU A 42 -16.94 8.97 1.51
N ILE A 43 -16.89 8.28 0.36
CA ILE A 43 -15.74 8.34 -0.55
C ILE A 43 -15.49 9.78 -1.03
N ARG A 44 -16.55 10.51 -1.42
CA ARG A 44 -16.43 11.89 -1.91
C ARG A 44 -15.94 12.84 -0.82
N HIS A 45 -16.51 12.74 0.38
CA HIS A 45 -16.18 13.62 1.50
C HIS A 45 -14.72 13.46 1.94
N HIS A 46 -14.19 12.24 1.84
CA HIS A 46 -12.82 11.92 2.26
C HIS A 46 -11.85 11.71 1.09
N LYS A 47 -12.21 12.11 -0.14
CA LYS A 47 -11.50 11.73 -1.38
C LYS A 47 -9.99 12.03 -1.33
N SER A 48 -9.60 13.24 -0.94
CA SER A 48 -8.19 13.64 -0.92
C SER A 48 -7.35 12.82 0.05
N ALA A 49 -7.89 12.58 1.25
CA ALA A 49 -7.22 11.79 2.27
C ALA A 49 -7.15 10.30 1.89
N LEU A 50 -8.23 9.76 1.31
CA LEU A 50 -8.25 8.41 0.76
C LEU A 50 -7.21 8.23 -0.35
N ILE A 51 -7.07 9.20 -1.27
CA ILE A 51 -6.02 9.17 -2.30
C ILE A 51 -4.64 9.13 -1.67
N GLY A 52 -4.38 9.94 -0.64
CA GLY A 52 -3.10 9.95 0.07
C GLY A 52 -2.74 8.56 0.63
N VAL A 53 -3.66 7.95 1.38
CA VAL A 53 -3.45 6.63 1.98
C VAL A 53 -3.32 5.53 0.92
N LEU A 54 -4.18 5.53 -0.10
CA LEU A 54 -4.12 4.54 -1.18
C LEU A 54 -2.84 4.68 -2.02
N ARG A 55 -2.31 5.89 -2.20
CA ARG A 55 -1.02 6.12 -2.87
C ARG A 55 0.14 5.54 -2.08
N ALA A 56 0.20 5.82 -0.77
CA ALA A 56 1.23 5.27 0.11
C ALA A 56 1.18 3.72 0.12
N GLY A 57 -0.02 3.14 0.24
CA GLY A 57 -0.20 1.69 0.17
C GLY A 57 0.23 1.09 -1.18
N ASN A 58 -0.05 1.78 -2.29
CA ASN A 58 0.36 1.33 -3.62
C ASN A 58 1.89 1.39 -3.81
N GLU A 59 2.55 2.43 -3.32
CA GLU A 59 4.01 2.56 -3.34
C GLU A 59 4.68 1.42 -2.55
N ILE A 60 4.20 1.16 -1.33
CA ILE A 60 4.68 0.04 -0.50
C ILE A 60 4.52 -1.28 -1.24
N ARG A 61 3.38 -1.52 -1.90
CA ARG A 61 3.13 -2.73 -2.68
C ARG A 61 4.10 -2.88 -3.86
N ILE A 62 4.38 -1.79 -4.58
CA ILE A 62 5.35 -1.78 -5.70
C ILE A 62 6.75 -2.12 -5.20
N LEU A 63 7.20 -1.48 -4.12
CA LEU A 63 8.51 -1.70 -3.53
C LEU A 63 8.65 -3.13 -2.96
N ALA A 64 7.63 -3.62 -2.27
CA ALA A 64 7.57 -4.98 -1.78
C ALA A 64 7.68 -5.98 -2.94
N ASN A 65 6.91 -5.79 -4.02
CA ASN A 65 6.99 -6.65 -5.19
C ASN A 65 8.39 -6.64 -5.80
N ALA A 66 9.01 -5.48 -5.98
CA ALA A 66 10.37 -5.39 -6.50
C ALA A 66 11.37 -6.14 -5.62
N PHE A 67 11.30 -5.93 -4.30
CA PHE A 67 12.18 -6.58 -3.34
C PHE A 67 12.00 -8.11 -3.32
N TYR A 68 10.77 -8.61 -3.16
CA TYR A 68 10.51 -10.05 -3.09
C TYR A 68 10.74 -10.76 -4.42
N ASN A 69 10.48 -10.11 -5.56
CA ASN A 69 10.81 -10.65 -6.87
C ASN A 69 12.33 -10.74 -7.08
N HIS A 70 13.09 -9.76 -6.61
CA HIS A 70 14.55 -9.83 -6.63
C HIS A 70 15.05 -11.03 -5.80
N LEU A 71 14.55 -11.19 -4.57
CA LEU A 71 14.95 -12.28 -3.67
C LEU A 71 14.58 -13.67 -4.22
N SER A 72 13.40 -13.81 -4.82
CA SER A 72 12.91 -15.09 -5.34
C SER A 72 13.37 -15.40 -6.77
N GLY A 73 13.81 -14.38 -7.52
CA GLY A 73 14.29 -14.47 -8.89
C GLY A 73 15.82 -14.54 -8.98
N GLU A 74 16.42 -13.48 -9.53
CA GLU A 74 17.85 -13.46 -9.87
C GLU A 74 18.77 -13.69 -8.67
N ALA A 75 18.40 -13.17 -7.49
CA ALA A 75 19.23 -13.36 -6.31
C ALA A 75 19.21 -14.80 -5.80
N LYS A 76 18.08 -15.50 -5.95
CA LYS A 76 17.98 -16.94 -5.68
C LYS A 76 18.79 -17.75 -6.68
N ARG A 77 18.74 -17.39 -7.97
CA ARG A 77 19.48 -18.07 -9.05
C ARG A 77 20.99 -17.96 -8.89
N THR A 78 21.48 -16.78 -8.51
CA THR A 78 22.91 -16.48 -8.39
C THR A 78 23.46 -16.62 -6.97
N ASN A 79 22.58 -16.87 -6.00
CA ASN A 79 22.90 -16.90 -4.57
C ASN A 79 23.57 -15.60 -4.06
N CYS A 80 23.31 -14.46 -4.71
CA CYS A 80 23.92 -13.18 -4.36
C CYS A 80 23.29 -12.56 -3.09
N CYS A 81 22.05 -12.93 -2.76
CA CYS A 81 21.40 -12.57 -1.49
C CYS A 81 21.19 -13.82 -0.63
N TYR A 82 21.29 -13.65 0.69
CA TYR A 82 20.93 -14.65 1.69
C TYR A 82 20.18 -13.99 2.84
N ALA A 83 18.87 -13.74 2.60
CA ALA A 83 18.00 -12.96 3.47
C ALA A 83 17.94 -13.50 4.91
N ARG A 84 17.99 -14.83 5.11
CA ARG A 84 17.97 -15.46 6.44
C ARG A 84 19.15 -15.06 7.33
N ALA A 85 20.31 -14.78 6.75
CA ALA A 85 21.46 -14.25 7.48
C ALA A 85 21.60 -12.73 7.35
N GLY A 86 20.60 -12.04 6.80
CA GLY A 86 20.66 -10.59 6.58
C GLY A 86 21.66 -10.13 5.52
N ARG A 87 22.16 -11.03 4.67
CA ARG A 87 23.12 -10.70 3.61
C ARG A 87 22.37 -10.34 2.32
N TYR A 88 22.65 -9.16 1.76
CA TYR A 88 22.06 -8.71 0.49
C TYR A 88 23.15 -8.20 -0.44
N CYS A 89 22.96 -8.38 -1.74
CA CYS A 89 23.74 -7.64 -2.73
C CYS A 89 23.33 -6.16 -2.72
N THR A 90 24.07 -5.30 -3.42
CA THR A 90 23.81 -3.85 -3.45
C THR A 90 22.36 -3.52 -3.84
N GLU A 91 21.83 -4.16 -4.87
CA GLU A 91 20.46 -3.93 -5.32
C GLU A 91 19.43 -4.46 -4.31
N GLY A 92 19.67 -5.66 -3.76
CA GLY A 92 18.80 -6.22 -2.73
C GLY A 92 18.73 -5.34 -1.48
N GLN A 93 19.85 -4.74 -1.07
CA GLN A 93 19.92 -3.80 0.05
C GLN A 93 19.16 -2.51 -0.25
N ARG A 94 19.35 -1.94 -1.45
CA ARG A 94 18.62 -0.74 -1.90
C ARG A 94 17.10 -0.94 -1.90
N LEU A 95 16.63 -2.07 -2.44
CA LEU A 95 15.21 -2.41 -2.49
C LEU A 95 14.62 -2.65 -1.10
N LYS A 96 15.36 -3.34 -0.22
CA LYS A 96 15.00 -3.54 1.17
C LYS A 96 14.82 -2.20 1.89
N ASP A 97 15.81 -1.32 1.79
CA ASP A 97 15.80 -0.03 2.51
C ASP A 97 14.66 0.87 2.01
N ALA A 98 14.43 0.93 0.70
CA ALA A 98 13.30 1.66 0.13
C ALA A 98 11.95 1.12 0.64
N TYR A 99 11.76 -0.20 0.63
CA TYR A 99 10.53 -0.83 1.14
C TYR A 99 10.30 -0.52 2.62
N TYR A 100 11.30 -0.74 3.48
CA TYR A 100 11.13 -0.50 4.92
C TYR A 100 10.98 0.98 5.26
N LEU A 101 11.65 1.88 4.53
CA LEU A 101 11.46 3.32 4.71
C LEU A 101 10.03 3.75 4.38
N ALA A 102 9.47 3.27 3.26
CA ALA A 102 8.10 3.57 2.87
C ALA A 102 7.08 3.04 3.92
N VAL A 103 7.31 1.83 4.44
CA VAL A 103 6.49 1.26 5.53
C VAL A 103 6.59 2.12 6.80
N MET A 104 7.79 2.53 7.19
CA MET A 104 7.98 3.38 8.37
C MET A 104 7.31 4.75 8.21
N GLN A 105 7.43 5.38 7.05
CA GLN A 105 6.79 6.67 6.78
C GLN A 105 5.27 6.55 6.82
N SER A 106 4.70 5.53 6.18
CA SER A 106 3.26 5.27 6.24
C SER A 106 2.76 4.99 7.66
N ASN A 107 3.57 4.37 8.52
CA ASN A 107 3.21 4.09 9.92
C ASN A 107 3.45 5.29 10.85
N SER A 108 4.38 6.20 10.52
CA SER A 108 4.60 7.43 11.28
C SER A 108 3.47 8.45 11.10
N HIS A 109 2.62 8.28 10.09
CA HIS A 109 1.32 8.94 9.96
C HIS A 109 0.22 8.26 10.80
N ILE A 110 0.56 7.44 11.81
CA ILE A 110 -0.43 6.78 12.69
C ILE A 110 -0.37 7.33 14.14
N HIS A 111 0.50 8.31 14.43
CA HIS A 111 0.66 8.90 15.76
C HIS A 111 0.12 10.32 15.90
#